data_AF-A0A524MT69-F1
#
_entry.id   AF-A0A524MT69-F1
#
_cell.length_a   1.000
_cell.length_b   1.000
_cell.length_c   1.000
_cell.angle_alpha   90.00
_cell.angle_beta   90.00
_cell.angle_gamma   90.00
#
_symmetry.space_group_name_H-M   'P 1'
#
loop_
_entity.id
_entity.type
_entity.pdbx_description
1 polymer ?
#
loop_
_entity_poly.entity_id
_entity_poly.type
_entity_poly.pdbx_seq_one_letter_code
_entity_poly.pdbx_strand_id
1 'polypeptide(L)'
;MQVYTYSEARQKLASVLDKAEVSGKVLIRRKDGRTFSLSPERTGKSPMDVPSIKARVTTDELISLVRKERGRTTASTRFLKGRGRPSRNA
;
A
#
# COMPACT_ATOMS: atom_id res chain seq x y z
N MET A 1 30.97 -3.15 8.28
CA MET A 1 29.85 -3.74 9.05
C MET A 1 30.09 -3.44 10.53
N GLN A 2 29.15 -2.76 11.20
CA GLN A 2 29.29 -2.40 12.61
C GLN A 2 28.51 -3.37 13.52
N VAL A 3 29.05 -3.63 14.71
CA VAL A 3 28.47 -4.53 15.70
C VAL A 3 28.20 -3.74 16.98
N TYR A 4 26.97 -3.79 17.47
CA TYR A 4 26.54 -3.20 18.72
C TYR A 4 26.17 -4.30 19.71
N THR A 5 26.34 -4.03 21.00
CA THR A 5 25.70 -4.83 22.03
C THR A 5 24.21 -4.48 22.14
N TYR A 6 23.41 -5.40 22.66
CA TYR A 6 21.99 -5.15 22.92
C TYR A 6 21.76 -3.89 23.78
N SER A 7 22.60 -3.67 24.80
CA SER A 7 22.48 -2.51 25.69
C SER A 7 22.76 -1.19 24.96
N GLU A 8 23.81 -1.15 24.12
CA GLU A 8 24.13 0.03 23.31
C GLU A 8 23.03 0.34 22.29
N ALA A 9 22.54 -0.70 21.60
CA ALA A 9 21.47 -0.55 20.63
C ALA A 9 20.17 -0.05 21.29
N ARG A 10 19.87 -0.49 22.51
CA ARG A 10 18.73 0.01 23.28
C ARG A 10 18.89 1.47 23.70
N GLN A 11 20.08 1.87 24.12
CA GLN A 11 20.34 3.25 24.56
C GLN A 11 20.38 4.25 23.40
N LYS A 12 20.86 3.82 22.23
CA LYS A 12 21.14 4.69 21.08
C LYS A 12 20.46 4.18 19.80
N LEU A 13 19.21 3.73 19.93
CA LEU A 13 18.51 3.06 18.83
C LEU A 13 18.42 3.93 17.57
N ALA A 14 18.13 5.23 17.72
CA ALA A 14 18.07 6.18 16.59
C ALA A 14 19.38 6.18 15.78
N SER A 15 20.53 6.39 16.45
CA SER A 15 21.83 6.37 15.77
C SER A 15 22.18 5.01 15.16
N VAL A 16 21.70 3.91 15.74
CA VAL A 16 21.88 2.57 15.16
C VAL A 16 21.05 2.40 13.89
N LEU A 17 19.84 2.94 13.85
CA LEU A 17 18.99 2.98 12.65
C LEU A 17 19.62 3.84 11.55
N ASP A 18 20.07 5.05 11.87
CA ASP A 18 20.74 5.93 10.90
C ASP A 18 21.96 5.25 10.27
N LYS A 19 22.75 4.56 11.10
CA LYS A 19 23.90 3.80 10.61
C LYS A 19 23.50 2.57 9.82
N ALA A 20 22.39 1.91 10.15
CA ALA A 20 21.86 0.81 9.35
C ALA A 20 21.36 1.30 7.99
N GLU A 21 20.80 2.51 7.92
CA GLU A 21 20.40 3.14 6.66
C GLU A 21 21.60 3.48 5.78
N VAL A 22 22.65 4.09 6.34
CA VAL A 22 23.87 4.46 5.59
C VAL A 22 24.71 3.24 5.20
N SER A 23 24.90 2.28 6.11
CA SER A 23 25.75 1.10 5.86
C SER A 23 25.01 -0.07 5.24
N GLY A 24 23.67 -0.03 5.19
CA GLY A 24 22.79 -1.09 4.71
C GLY A 24 22.64 -2.28 5.65
N LYS A 25 23.53 -2.47 6.64
CA LYS A 25 23.45 -3.59 7.60
C LYS A 25 24.27 -3.36 8.86
N VAL A 26 23.64 -3.57 10.01
CA VAL A 26 24.26 -3.53 11.34
C VAL A 26 23.97 -4.83 12.08
N LEU A 27 24.90 -5.29 12.92
CA LEU A 27 24.70 -6.46 13.78
C LEU A 27 24.48 -6.05 15.23
N ILE A 28 23.56 -6.73 15.91
CA ILE A 28 23.29 -6.56 17.33
C ILE A 28 23.58 -7.89 18.03
N ARG A 29 24.57 -7.89 18.92
CA ARG A 29 24.96 -9.05 19.71
C ARG A 29 24.36 -8.98 21.10
N ARG A 30 23.67 -10.05 21.49
CA ARG A 30 23.09 -10.21 22.83
C ARG A 30 24.02 -11.04 23.71
N LYS A 31 23.88 -10.88 25.04
CA LYS A 31 24.74 -11.54 26.05
C LYS A 31 24.68 -13.08 25.98
N ASP A 32 23.60 -13.63 25.45
CA ASP A 32 23.42 -15.07 25.20
C ASP A 32 24.17 -15.58 23.96
N GLY A 33 24.99 -14.74 23.32
CA GLY A 33 25.78 -15.08 22.13
C GLY A 33 25.00 -14.97 20.82
N ARG A 34 23.68 -14.78 20.86
CA ARG A 34 22.88 -14.60 19.65
C ARG A 34 23.19 -13.26 19.00
N THR A 35 23.27 -13.28 17.67
CA THR A 35 23.51 -12.09 16.85
C THR A 35 22.35 -11.90 15.89
N PHE A 36 21.79 -10.70 15.88
CA PHE A 36 20.71 -10.29 14.99
C PHE A 36 21.26 -9.30 13.98
N SER A 37 20.72 -9.30 12.76
CA SER A 37 21.02 -8.26 11.77
C SER A 37 19.87 -7.29 11.64
N LEU A 38 20.19 -6.00 11.72
CA LEU A 38 19.30 -4.89 11.40
C LEU A 38 19.67 -4.40 10.00
N SER A 39 18.71 -4.46 9.08
CA SER A 39 18.82 -3.89 7.74
C SER A 39 17.61 -3.01 7.49
N PRO A 40 17.77 -1.86 6.82
CA PRO A 40 16.65 -1.02 6.45
C PRO A 40 15.73 -1.81 5.52
N GLU A 41 14.45 -1.81 5.85
CA GLU A 41 13.44 -2.36 4.96
C GLU A 41 13.21 -1.36 3.84
N ARG A 42 13.49 -1.78 2.61
CA ARG A 42 13.05 -1.03 1.45
C ARG A 42 11.56 -1.27 1.35
N THR A 43 10.75 -0.26 1.65
CA THR A 43 9.32 -0.29 1.36
C THR A 43 9.18 -0.65 -0.11
N GLY A 44 8.67 -1.86 -0.35
CA GLY A 44 8.32 -2.29 -1.69
C GLY A 44 7.39 -1.23 -2.28
N LYS A 45 7.70 -0.79 -3.50
CA LYS A 45 6.78 0.03 -4.27
C LYS A 45 5.40 -0.62 -4.24
N SER A 46 4.34 0.20 -4.18
CA SER A 46 2.97 -0.31 -4.21
C SER A 46 2.85 -1.34 -5.34
N PRO A 47 2.12 -2.46 -5.16
CA PRO A 47 1.83 -3.37 -6.26
C PRO A 47 1.18 -2.66 -7.48
N MET A 48 0.60 -1.48 -7.26
CA MET A 48 0.02 -0.61 -8.29
C MET A 48 0.95 0.52 -8.75
N ASP A 49 2.17 0.63 -8.23
CA ASP A 49 3.21 1.56 -8.70
C ASP A 49 3.85 0.98 -9.98
N VAL A 50 3.07 1.02 -11.06
CA VAL A 50 3.46 0.59 -12.40
C VAL A 50 3.75 1.82 -13.28
N PRO A 51 4.75 1.75 -14.17
CA PRO A 51 5.02 2.84 -15.12
C PRO A 51 3.79 3.18 -15.98
N SER A 52 3.61 4.45 -16.31
CA SER A 52 2.54 4.89 -17.21
C SER A 52 2.81 4.47 -18.65
N ILE A 53 1.74 4.26 -19.42
CA ILE A 53 1.81 4.05 -20.86
C ILE A 53 1.25 5.27 -21.59
N LYS A 54 1.85 5.63 -22.73
CA LYS A 54 1.27 6.63 -23.63
C LYS A 54 0.17 5.96 -24.48
N ALA A 55 -1.06 6.03 -24.01
CA ALA A 55 -2.21 5.55 -24.76
C ALA A 55 -2.59 6.52 -25.89
N ARG A 56 -2.93 6.00 -27.07
CA ARG A 56 -3.48 6.78 -28.19
C ARG A 56 -5.00 6.91 -28.05
N VAL A 57 -5.44 7.63 -27.02
CA VAL A 57 -6.86 7.89 -26.76
C VAL A 57 -7.10 9.39 -26.67
N THR A 58 -8.23 9.85 -27.18
CA THR A 58 -8.60 11.28 -27.10
C THR A 58 -9.42 11.55 -25.84
N THR A 59 -9.44 12.82 -25.41
CA THR A 59 -10.25 13.26 -24.26
C THR A 59 -11.74 13.01 -24.50
N ASP A 60 -12.23 13.26 -25.72
CA ASP A 60 -13.64 13.06 -26.07
C ASP A 60 -14.04 11.58 -26.01
N GLU A 61 -13.17 10.70 -26.46
CA GLU A 61 -13.34 9.25 -26.36
C GLU A 61 -13.45 8.81 -24.89
N LEU A 62 -12.54 9.26 -24.02
CA LEU A 62 -12.59 8.98 -22.58
C LEU A 62 -13.89 9.46 -21.93
N ILE A 63 -14.32 10.69 -22.23
CA ILE A 63 -15.56 11.26 -21.72
C ILE A 63 -16.77 10.43 -22.20
N SER A 64 -16.78 10.02 -23.45
CA SER A 64 -17.85 9.20 -24.03
C SER A 64 -17.98 7.85 -23.32
N LEU A 65 -16.85 7.19 -23.03
CA LEU A 65 -16.80 5.91 -22.32
C LEU A 65 -17.33 6.04 -20.89
N VAL A 66 -16.87 7.06 -20.14
CA VAL A 66 -17.33 7.30 -18.76
C VAL A 66 -18.84 7.58 -18.71
N ARG A 67 -19.36 8.39 -19.64
CA ARG A 67 -20.81 8.67 -19.72
C ARG A 67 -21.60 7.41 -20.02
N LYS A 68 -21.11 6.57 -20.94
CA LYS A 68 -21.73 5.28 -21.30
C LYS A 68 -21.81 4.34 -20.10
N GLU A 69 -20.73 4.17 -19.33
CA GLU A 69 -20.73 3.29 -18.15
C GLU A 69 -21.62 3.81 -17.01
N ARG A 70 -21.59 5.12 -16.71
CA ARG A 70 -22.48 5.71 -15.70
C ARG A 70 -23.97 5.59 -16.08
N GLY A 71 -24.27 5.66 -17.37
CA GLY A 71 -25.62 5.41 -17.89
C GLY A 71 -26.10 3.96 -17.69
N ARG A 72 -25.18 2.98 -17.65
CA ARG A 72 -25.50 1.57 -17.41
C ARG A 72 -25.80 1.28 -15.94
N THR A 73 -25.02 1.82 -15.01
CA THR A 73 -25.25 1.62 -13.56
C THR A 73 -26.60 2.18 -13.10
N THR A 74 -27.05 3.28 -13.73
CA THR A 74 -28.36 3.89 -13.45
C THR A 74 -29.54 3.13 -14.08
N ALA A 75 -29.31 2.30 -15.10
CA ALA A 75 -30.35 1.40 -15.63
C ALA A 75 -30.60 0.22 -14.66
N SER A 76 -29.56 -0.34 -14.06
CA SER A 76 -29.68 -1.47 -13.13
C SER A 76 -30.34 -1.09 -11.79
N THR A 77 -30.12 0.13 -11.30
CA THR A 77 -30.77 0.63 -10.07
C THR A 77 -32.23 1.02 -10.28
N ARG A 78 -32.64 1.40 -11.51
CA ARG A 78 -34.04 1.69 -11.82
C ARG A 78 -34.91 0.42 -11.82
N PHE A 79 -34.35 -0.72 -12.24
CA PHE A 79 -34.99 -2.04 -12.17
C PHE A 79 -35.33 -2.50 -10.74
N LEU A 80 -34.58 -2.06 -9.72
CA LEU A 80 -34.83 -2.40 -8.32
C LEU A 80 -35.88 -1.50 -7.66
N LYS A 81 -36.17 -0.32 -8.21
CA LYS A 81 -37.13 0.64 -7.63
C LYS A 81 -38.60 0.39 -8.06
N GLY A 82 -38.83 -0.46 -9.07
CA GLY A 82 -40.15 -0.77 -9.62
C GLY A 82 -40.94 -1.88 -8.92
N ARG A 83 -40.36 -2.59 -7.95
CA ARG A 83 -41.08 -3.59 -7.14
C ARG A 83 -41.66 -2.92 -5.90
N GLY A 84 -42.87 -2.37 -6.04
CA GLY A 84 -43.67 -1.88 -4.92
C GLY A 84 -43.82 -2.97 -3.85
N ARG A 85 -43.64 -2.57 -2.57
CA ARG A 85 -43.92 -3.44 -1.42
C ARG A 85 -45.39 -3.86 -1.45
N PRO A 86 -45.74 -5.16 -1.32
CA PRO A 86 -47.13 -5.53 -1.12
C PRO A 86 -47.62 -4.98 0.23
N SER A 87 -48.81 -4.39 0.20
CA SER A 87 -49.56 -3.89 1.35
C SER A 87 -49.64 -4.96 2.44
N ARG A 88 -49.16 -4.64 3.65
CA ARG A 88 -49.47 -5.43 4.85
C ARG A 88 -50.81 -4.95 5.39
N ASN A 89 -51.88 -5.65 5.01
CA ASN A 89 -53.11 -5.70 5.80
C ASN A 89 -53.13 -7.05 6.53
N ALA A 90 -52.95 -7.02 7.85
CA ALA A 90 -53.47 -7.96 8.85
C ALA A 90 -53.12 -7.40 10.23
#